data_AF-A0A7C5EEB9-F1
#
_entry.id   AF-A0A7C5EEB9-F1
#
_cell.length_a   1.000
_cell.length_b   1.000
_cell.length_c   1.000
_cell.angle_alpha   90.00
_cell.angle_beta   90.00
_cell.angle_gamma   90.00
#
_symmetry.space_group_name_H-M   'P 1'
#
loop_
_entity.id
_entity.type
_entity.pdbx_description
1 polymer ?
#
loop_
_entity_poly.entity_id
_entity_poly.type
_entity_poly.pdbx_seq_one_letter_code
_entity_poly.pdbx_strand_id
1 'polypeptide(L)'
;MHDDHLDALPTEQGLPESEALDLLPTEELLRTMNAQDRRAVDAVGEAIPSVGVVVDAVARCLKDGGRFHGFGAGTSGRLVLLDAVECVPTFGVDPDLYQGHLAGGAEAFIHAKEGVEDDRAAGRAAAREAGVGKGDYVLAVSASGRAPWCLGVLEAALAVGARRGALVCNPSSPLADAADDVILAETGPEVLAGSTRLKAGTAQKMVLNMISTAVMVRLGRTFGHWMVGVRPTNAKLRRRAERLIARLAERTDGVGEALDLAEGDVRLAVLMLKKGCSVGEARRQLDAAHGSLRRALDLS
;
A
#
# COMPACT_ATOMS: atom_id res chain seq x y z
N MET A 1 15.73 11.32 -27.47
CA MET A 1 16.43 12.46 -26.85
C MET A 1 17.35 11.88 -25.81
N HIS A 2 18.63 12.24 -25.86
CA HIS A 2 19.70 11.65 -25.06
C HIS A 2 19.49 11.86 -23.57
N ASP A 3 19.95 10.87 -22.82
CA ASP A 3 19.82 10.63 -21.39
C ASP A 3 20.76 11.50 -20.54
N ASP A 4 20.91 12.79 -20.90
CA ASP A 4 21.93 13.71 -20.35
C ASP A 4 21.63 14.20 -18.91
N HIS A 5 20.65 13.60 -18.23
CA HIS A 5 20.21 14.01 -16.89
C HIS A 5 20.06 12.84 -15.89
N LEU A 6 20.60 11.64 -16.19
CA LEU A 6 20.66 10.56 -15.19
C LEU A 6 21.49 10.98 -13.99
N ASP A 7 22.73 11.43 -14.25
CA ASP A 7 23.74 11.79 -13.25
C ASP A 7 23.32 12.94 -12.33
N ALA A 8 22.35 13.75 -12.75
CA ALA A 8 21.83 14.86 -11.97
C ALA A 8 20.81 14.43 -10.90
N LEU A 9 20.24 13.22 -11.00
CA LEU A 9 19.27 12.77 -10.00
C LEU A 9 19.96 12.36 -8.70
N PRO A 10 19.44 12.78 -7.53
CA PRO A 10 19.95 12.32 -6.25
C PRO A 10 20.08 10.80 -6.17
N THR A 11 19.14 10.02 -6.71
CA THR A 11 19.21 8.55 -6.69
C THR A 11 20.39 7.92 -7.44
N GLU A 12 21.00 8.63 -8.40
CA GLU A 12 22.13 8.14 -9.19
C GLU A 12 23.48 8.69 -8.70
N GLN A 13 23.47 9.69 -7.82
CA GLN A 13 24.69 10.33 -7.33
C GLN A 13 25.46 9.43 -6.36
N GLY A 14 26.78 9.64 -6.30
CA GLY A 14 27.62 9.09 -5.25
C GLY A 14 27.36 9.77 -3.91
N LEU A 15 27.42 8.99 -2.83
CA LEU A 15 27.33 9.47 -1.47
C LEU A 15 28.74 9.60 -0.86
N PRO A 16 29.18 10.81 -0.45
CA PRO A 16 30.53 11.00 0.10
C PRO A 16 30.87 10.07 1.28
N GLU A 17 29.90 9.81 2.14
CA GLU A 17 30.05 8.93 3.31
C GLU A 17 30.29 7.46 2.95
N SER A 18 30.15 7.08 1.68
CA SER A 18 30.37 5.72 1.18
C SER A 18 31.31 5.66 -0.02
N GLU A 19 32.17 6.67 -0.21
CA GLU A 19 33.14 6.70 -1.32
C GLU A 19 34.06 5.47 -1.35
N ALA A 20 34.48 4.97 -0.18
CA ALA A 20 35.34 3.80 -0.02
C ALA A 20 34.61 2.59 0.58
N LEU A 21 33.31 2.43 0.28
CA LEU A 21 32.44 1.40 0.88
C LEU A 21 33.01 -0.03 0.77
N ASP A 22 33.70 -0.33 -0.32
CA ASP A 22 34.32 -1.63 -0.63
C ASP A 22 35.56 -1.95 0.21
N LEU A 23 36.18 -0.93 0.82
CA LEU A 23 37.37 -1.05 1.66
C LEU A 23 37.04 -1.09 3.16
N LEU A 24 35.80 -0.80 3.55
CA LEU A 24 35.39 -0.79 4.95
C LEU A 24 35.40 -2.20 5.56
N PRO A 25 35.83 -2.36 6.82
CA PRO A 25 35.55 -3.59 7.58
C PRO A 25 34.05 -3.87 7.60
N THR A 26 33.66 -5.15 7.56
CA THR A 26 32.25 -5.56 7.43
C THR A 26 31.31 -4.87 8.42
N GLU A 27 31.71 -4.73 9.69
CA GLU A 27 30.88 -4.06 10.68
C GLU A 27 30.67 -2.57 10.37
N GLU A 28 31.70 -1.88 9.90
CA GLU A 28 31.64 -0.46 9.55
C GLU A 28 30.82 -0.24 8.27
N LEU A 29 30.96 -1.13 7.28
CA LEU A 29 30.09 -1.18 6.10
C LEU A 29 28.61 -1.28 6.53
N LEU A 30 28.27 -2.23 7.41
CA LEU A 30 26.91 -2.41 7.89
C LEU A 30 26.40 -1.23 8.72
N ARG A 31 27.25 -0.60 9.54
CA ARG A 31 26.91 0.63 10.27
C ARG A 31 26.64 1.80 9.33
N THR A 32 27.41 1.91 8.24
CA THR A 32 27.21 2.92 7.20
C THR A 32 25.86 2.71 6.52
N MET A 33 25.52 1.47 6.15
CA MET A 33 24.19 1.14 5.61
C MET A 33 23.07 1.50 6.59
N ASN A 34 23.18 1.11 7.87
CA ASN A 34 22.14 1.40 8.86
C ASN A 34 21.96 2.90 9.14
N ALA A 35 23.05 3.68 9.11
CA ALA A 35 22.97 5.13 9.23
C ALA A 35 22.16 5.74 8.07
N GLN A 36 22.34 5.20 6.86
CA GLN A 36 21.57 5.60 5.69
C GLN A 36 20.10 5.15 5.78
N ASP A 37 19.80 3.96 6.28
CA ASP A 37 18.40 3.49 6.44
C ASP A 37 17.54 4.47 7.28
N ARG A 38 18.14 5.16 8.26
CA ARG A 38 17.43 6.17 9.06
C ARG A 38 16.93 7.34 8.21
N ARG A 39 17.66 7.72 7.16
CA ARG A 39 17.23 8.77 6.22
C ARG A 39 15.97 8.40 5.47
N ALA A 40 15.77 7.11 5.18
CA ALA A 40 14.51 6.66 4.59
C ALA A 40 13.33 6.88 5.55
N VAL A 41 13.52 6.68 6.86
CA VAL A 41 12.48 6.91 7.88
C VAL A 41 12.18 8.41 8.00
N ASP A 42 13.21 9.25 8.06
CA ASP A 42 13.05 10.70 8.15
C ASP A 42 12.31 11.26 6.92
N ALA A 43 12.71 10.86 5.71
CA ALA A 43 12.06 11.28 4.46
C ALA A 43 10.57 10.89 4.41
N VAL A 44 10.21 9.72 4.96
CA VAL A 44 8.79 9.33 5.08
C VAL A 44 8.05 10.19 6.10
N GLY A 45 8.71 10.56 7.21
CA GLY A 45 8.17 11.50 8.19
C GLY A 45 7.82 12.85 7.57
N GLU A 46 8.70 13.38 6.73
CA GLU A 46 8.49 14.63 5.98
C GLU A 46 7.35 14.52 4.95
N ALA A 47 7.19 13.34 4.34
CA ALA A 47 6.16 13.09 3.33
C ALA A 47 4.73 12.92 3.89
N ILE A 48 4.56 12.76 5.22
CA ILE A 48 3.26 12.46 5.86
C ILE A 48 2.09 13.34 5.37
N PRO A 49 2.22 14.68 5.23
CA PRO A 49 1.11 15.50 4.76
C PRO A 49 0.59 15.06 3.39
N SER A 50 1.47 14.75 2.45
CA SER A 50 1.11 14.26 1.12
C SER A 50 0.54 12.84 1.14
N VAL A 51 1.09 11.96 1.99
CA VAL A 51 0.54 10.63 2.23
C VAL A 51 -0.90 10.72 2.75
N GLY A 52 -1.18 11.69 3.63
CA GLY A 52 -2.54 11.95 4.14
C GLY A 52 -3.54 12.30 3.04
N VAL A 53 -3.14 13.13 2.08
CA VAL A 53 -3.98 13.47 0.91
C VAL A 53 -4.32 12.23 0.09
N VAL A 54 -3.32 11.39 -0.19
CA VAL A 54 -3.50 10.13 -0.92
C VAL A 54 -4.40 9.18 -0.13
N VAL A 55 -4.17 8.98 1.16
CA VAL A 55 -5.02 8.15 2.03
C VAL A 55 -6.48 8.57 1.96
N ASP A 56 -6.76 9.86 2.09
CA ASP A 56 -8.13 10.37 2.06
C ASP A 56 -8.76 10.25 0.68
N ALA A 57 -7.98 10.39 -0.39
CA ALA A 57 -8.44 10.19 -1.76
C ALA A 57 -8.79 8.72 -2.05
N VAL A 58 -7.90 7.80 -1.66
CA VAL A 58 -8.10 6.35 -1.82
C VAL A 58 -9.28 5.87 -0.96
N ALA A 59 -9.38 6.32 0.30
CA ALA A 59 -10.50 5.94 1.16
C ALA A 59 -11.86 6.44 0.63
N ARG A 60 -11.90 7.60 -0.03
CA ARG A 60 -13.10 8.10 -0.72
C ARG A 60 -13.41 7.26 -1.97
N CYS A 61 -12.42 7.04 -2.83
CA CYS A 61 -12.52 6.16 -4.01
C CYS A 61 -13.18 4.82 -3.66
N LEU A 62 -12.66 4.12 -2.63
CA LEU A 62 -13.18 2.82 -2.23
C LEU A 62 -14.59 2.89 -1.60
N LYS A 63 -14.94 4.00 -0.92
CA LYS A 63 -16.30 4.20 -0.39
C LYS A 63 -17.32 4.43 -1.50
N ASP A 64 -16.90 5.11 -2.56
CA ASP A 64 -17.76 5.47 -3.69
C ASP A 64 -17.87 4.33 -4.72
N GLY A 65 -17.30 3.15 -4.41
CA GLY A 65 -17.38 1.94 -5.23
C GLY A 65 -16.29 1.80 -6.29
N GLY A 66 -15.30 2.71 -6.31
CA GLY A 66 -14.09 2.57 -7.11
C GLY A 66 -13.08 1.59 -6.49
N ARG A 67 -11.99 1.35 -7.20
CA ARG A 67 -10.89 0.45 -6.82
C ARG A 67 -9.56 1.18 -6.78
N PHE A 68 -8.64 0.67 -5.96
CA PHE A 68 -7.26 1.11 -5.93
C PHE A 68 -6.39 0.22 -6.81
N HIS A 69 -5.56 0.84 -7.65
CA HIS A 69 -4.57 0.16 -8.48
C HIS A 69 -3.18 0.79 -8.28
N GLY A 70 -2.28 0.08 -7.60
CA GLY A 70 -0.87 0.44 -7.54
C GLY A 70 -0.10 -0.14 -8.73
N PHE A 71 0.83 0.62 -9.30
CA PHE A 71 1.66 0.19 -10.42
C PHE A 71 3.13 0.49 -10.16
N GLY A 72 4.02 -0.43 -10.53
CA GLY A 72 5.46 -0.16 -10.55
C GLY A 72 6.25 -1.19 -11.35
N ALA A 73 7.53 -0.90 -11.57
CA ALA A 73 8.50 -1.82 -12.16
C ALA A 73 9.58 -2.21 -11.13
N GLY A 74 10.29 -3.30 -11.40
CA GLY A 74 11.42 -3.75 -10.57
C GLY A 74 11.06 -3.85 -9.08
N THR A 75 11.90 -3.27 -8.22
CA THR A 75 11.66 -3.25 -6.77
C THR A 75 10.37 -2.54 -6.40
N SER A 76 10.09 -1.37 -7.00
CA SER A 76 8.86 -0.59 -6.71
C SER A 76 7.60 -1.40 -7.01
N GLY A 77 7.55 -2.09 -8.16
CA GLY A 77 6.41 -2.94 -8.51
C GLY A 77 6.25 -4.15 -7.57
N ARG A 78 7.35 -4.76 -7.12
CA ARG A 78 7.30 -5.85 -6.13
C ARG A 78 6.76 -5.38 -4.79
N LEU A 79 7.13 -4.18 -4.34
CA LEU A 79 6.64 -3.60 -3.09
C LEU A 79 5.15 -3.25 -3.18
N VAL A 80 4.71 -2.71 -4.31
CA VAL A 80 3.29 -2.49 -4.61
C VAL A 80 2.50 -3.80 -4.54
N LEU A 81 3.00 -4.87 -5.17
CA LEU A 81 2.34 -6.17 -5.14
C LEU A 81 2.31 -6.74 -3.71
N LEU A 82 3.43 -6.64 -2.97
CA LEU A 82 3.54 -7.09 -1.59
C LEU A 82 2.48 -6.44 -0.68
N ASP A 83 2.35 -5.12 -0.74
CA ASP A 83 1.37 -4.38 0.06
C ASP A 83 -0.08 -4.77 -0.30
N ALA A 84 -0.37 -4.92 -1.60
CA ALA A 84 -1.70 -5.29 -2.07
C ALA A 84 -2.12 -6.71 -1.64
N VAL A 85 -1.23 -7.70 -1.77
CA VAL A 85 -1.56 -9.09 -1.39
C VAL A 85 -1.73 -9.26 0.11
N GLU A 86 -1.06 -8.43 0.92
CA GLU A 86 -1.22 -8.44 2.38
C GLU A 86 -2.57 -7.84 2.83
N CYS A 87 -3.21 -6.99 2.02
CA CYS A 87 -4.50 -6.39 2.37
C CYS A 87 -5.61 -7.44 2.57
N VAL A 88 -5.63 -8.51 1.78
CA VAL A 88 -6.65 -9.57 1.85
C VAL A 88 -6.63 -10.31 3.21
N PRO A 89 -5.53 -10.97 3.62
CA PRO A 89 -5.48 -11.66 4.91
C PRO A 89 -5.52 -10.72 6.12
N THR A 90 -5.08 -9.46 5.97
CA THR A 90 -5.05 -8.47 7.05
C THR A 90 -6.42 -7.83 7.27
N PHE A 91 -7.08 -7.36 6.22
CA PHE A 91 -8.30 -6.56 6.35
C PHE A 91 -9.58 -7.26 5.86
N GLY A 92 -9.45 -8.48 5.33
CA GLY A 92 -10.56 -9.27 4.80
C GLY A 92 -11.30 -8.57 3.67
N VAL A 93 -10.56 -7.79 2.88
CA VAL A 93 -11.08 -7.11 1.69
C VAL A 93 -11.05 -8.04 0.49
N ASP A 94 -11.94 -7.75 -0.45
CA ASP A 94 -11.95 -8.40 -1.75
C ASP A 94 -10.63 -8.06 -2.49
N PRO A 95 -9.94 -9.05 -3.09
CA PRO A 95 -8.71 -8.81 -3.84
C PRO A 95 -8.88 -7.79 -4.97
N ASP A 96 -10.08 -7.62 -5.53
CA ASP A 96 -10.33 -6.69 -6.63
C ASP A 96 -10.42 -5.23 -6.17
N LEU A 97 -10.55 -4.96 -4.87
CA LEU A 97 -10.67 -3.58 -4.34
C LEU A 97 -9.33 -2.86 -4.20
N TYR A 98 -8.25 -3.59 -3.94
CA TYR A 98 -6.92 -3.00 -3.70
C TYR A 98 -5.86 -3.88 -4.37
N GLN A 99 -5.45 -3.47 -5.57
CA GLN A 99 -4.65 -4.28 -6.48
C GLN A 99 -3.25 -3.70 -6.67
N GLY A 100 -2.27 -4.58 -6.91
CA GLY A 100 -0.90 -4.21 -7.24
C GLY A 100 -0.48 -4.83 -8.57
N HIS A 101 0.16 -4.03 -9.42
CA HIS A 101 0.51 -4.38 -10.80
C HIS A 101 2.02 -4.19 -11.02
N LEU A 102 2.68 -5.24 -11.50
CA LEU A 102 4.12 -5.29 -11.74
C LEU A 102 4.42 -5.32 -13.25
N ALA A 103 5.25 -4.40 -13.72
CA ALA A 103 5.78 -4.43 -15.08
C ALA A 103 6.47 -5.77 -15.36
N GLY A 104 6.14 -6.40 -16.50
CA GLY A 104 6.63 -7.73 -16.87
C GLY A 104 5.84 -8.92 -16.29
N GLY A 105 4.76 -8.65 -15.53
CA GLY A 105 3.80 -9.64 -15.03
C GLY A 105 4.31 -10.48 -13.86
N ALA A 106 3.58 -11.56 -13.55
CA ALA A 106 3.86 -12.40 -12.38
C ALA A 106 5.28 -13.00 -12.36
N GLU A 107 5.83 -13.37 -13.52
CA GLU A 107 7.20 -13.89 -13.62
C GLU A 107 8.26 -12.87 -13.21
N ALA A 108 7.99 -11.58 -13.45
CA ALA A 108 8.91 -10.51 -13.06
C ALA A 108 9.08 -10.40 -11.54
N PHE A 109 8.18 -11.02 -10.77
CA PHE A 109 8.30 -11.10 -9.32
C PHE A 109 9.52 -11.93 -8.92
N ILE A 110 9.73 -13.08 -9.56
CA ILE A 110 10.82 -14.03 -9.25
C ILE A 110 12.10 -13.67 -9.99
N HIS A 111 11.99 -13.25 -11.25
CA HIS A 111 13.14 -12.95 -12.10
C HIS A 111 13.08 -11.51 -12.60
N ALA A 112 14.19 -10.76 -12.50
CA ALA A 112 14.24 -9.44 -13.12
C ALA A 112 14.10 -9.59 -14.65
N LYS A 113 13.26 -8.75 -15.25
CA LYS A 113 13.15 -8.61 -16.69
C LYS A 113 13.68 -7.24 -17.07
N GLU A 114 14.81 -7.20 -17.76
CA GLU A 114 15.42 -5.95 -18.22
C GLU A 114 14.56 -5.28 -19.29
N GLY A 115 14.55 -3.94 -19.33
CA GLY A 115 13.87 -3.14 -20.35
C GLY A 115 12.34 -3.04 -20.24
N VAL A 116 11.69 -3.78 -19.33
CA VAL A 116 10.22 -3.71 -19.18
C VAL A 116 9.74 -2.35 -18.65
N GLU A 117 10.60 -1.64 -17.92
CA GLU A 117 10.28 -0.32 -17.37
C GLU A 117 10.37 0.81 -18.40
N ASP A 118 11.03 0.57 -19.52
CA ASP A 118 11.21 1.55 -20.60
C ASP A 118 10.06 1.55 -21.63
N ASP A 119 9.14 0.59 -21.54
CA ASP A 119 8.01 0.47 -22.46
C ASP A 119 6.77 1.22 -21.96
N ARG A 120 6.66 2.47 -22.42
CA ARG A 120 5.50 3.34 -22.18
C ARG A 120 4.19 2.80 -22.76
N ALA A 121 4.24 2.07 -23.88
CA ALA A 121 3.04 1.49 -24.48
C ALA A 121 2.54 0.28 -23.68
N ALA A 122 3.45 -0.56 -23.19
CA ALA A 122 3.12 -1.64 -22.26
C ALA A 122 2.51 -1.12 -20.95
N GLY A 123 2.96 0.03 -20.44
CA GLY A 123 2.34 0.68 -19.27
C GLY A 123 0.87 1.04 -19.51
N ARG A 124 0.56 1.64 -20.66
CA ARG A 124 -0.83 1.93 -21.06
C ARG A 124 -1.66 0.66 -21.20
N ALA A 125 -1.09 -0.40 -21.78
CA ALA A 125 -1.76 -1.68 -21.96
C ALA A 125 -2.07 -2.33 -20.60
N ALA A 126 -1.12 -2.34 -19.67
CA ALA A 126 -1.28 -2.90 -18.33
C ALA A 126 -2.42 -2.21 -17.55
N ALA A 127 -2.51 -0.88 -17.60
CA ALA A 127 -3.62 -0.15 -16.96
C ALA A 127 -5.00 -0.53 -17.57
N ARG A 128 -5.07 -0.74 -18.88
CA ARG A 128 -6.30 -1.19 -19.56
C ARG A 128 -6.66 -2.62 -19.21
N GLU A 129 -5.68 -3.52 -19.16
CA GLU A 129 -5.86 -4.93 -18.80
C GLU A 129 -6.30 -5.09 -17.34
N ALA A 130 -5.73 -4.28 -16.43
CA ALA A 130 -6.19 -4.17 -15.05
C ALA A 130 -7.62 -3.62 -14.92
N GLY A 131 -8.20 -3.14 -16.03
CA GLY A 131 -9.55 -2.62 -16.09
C GLY A 131 -9.71 -1.26 -15.41
N VAL A 132 -8.65 -0.45 -15.30
CA VAL A 132 -8.71 0.88 -14.70
C VAL A 132 -9.82 1.71 -15.36
N GLY A 133 -10.72 2.24 -14.54
CA GLY A 133 -11.90 2.96 -14.98
C GLY A 133 -12.13 4.28 -14.25
N LYS A 134 -13.18 4.99 -14.66
CA LYS A 134 -13.60 6.24 -14.02
C LYS A 134 -13.95 5.99 -12.56
N GLY A 135 -13.43 6.83 -11.67
CA GLY A 135 -13.67 6.72 -10.23
C GLY A 135 -12.67 5.84 -9.49
N ASP A 136 -11.81 5.09 -10.21
CA ASP A 136 -10.68 4.39 -9.61
C ASP A 136 -9.55 5.36 -9.22
N TYR A 137 -8.69 4.90 -8.32
CA TYR A 137 -7.47 5.60 -7.92
C TYR A 137 -6.25 4.80 -8.38
N VAL A 138 -5.36 5.45 -9.14
CA VAL A 138 -4.14 4.86 -9.68
C VAL A 138 -2.93 5.46 -8.96
N LEU A 139 -2.07 4.64 -8.37
CA LEU A 139 -0.80 5.08 -7.78
C LEU A 139 0.38 4.50 -8.56
N ALA A 140 1.13 5.34 -9.27
CA ALA A 140 2.37 4.93 -9.91
C ALA A 140 3.56 5.13 -8.96
N VAL A 141 4.37 4.09 -8.79
CA VAL A 141 5.51 4.06 -7.86
C VAL A 141 6.80 3.89 -8.63
N SER A 142 7.73 4.84 -8.47
CA SER A 142 9.04 4.79 -9.11
C SER A 142 10.05 5.58 -8.28
N ALA A 143 11.16 4.95 -7.88
CA ALA A 143 12.20 5.66 -7.11
C ALA A 143 12.77 6.83 -7.92
N SER A 144 13.12 6.56 -9.18
CA SER A 144 13.70 7.55 -10.09
C SER A 144 12.71 8.65 -10.50
N GLY A 145 11.40 8.34 -10.50
CA GLY A 145 10.35 9.26 -10.93
C GLY A 145 10.22 9.42 -12.45
N ARG A 146 10.95 8.61 -13.23
CA ARG A 146 11.03 8.75 -14.70
C ARG A 146 10.69 7.51 -15.51
N ALA A 147 10.39 6.37 -14.86
CA ALA A 147 10.12 5.11 -15.53
C ALA A 147 9.02 5.26 -16.62
N PRO A 148 9.34 5.10 -17.92
CA PRO A 148 8.38 5.28 -19.01
C PRO A 148 7.13 4.42 -18.89
N TRP A 149 7.25 3.19 -18.40
CA TRP A 149 6.12 2.30 -18.15
C TRP A 149 5.12 2.91 -17.15
N CYS A 150 5.60 3.47 -16.03
CA CYS A 150 4.75 4.16 -15.05
C CYS A 150 4.09 5.42 -15.64
N LEU A 151 4.79 6.17 -16.50
CA LEU A 151 4.21 7.31 -17.21
C LEU A 151 3.06 6.86 -18.12
N GLY A 152 3.24 5.74 -18.83
CA GLY A 152 2.19 5.15 -19.66
C GLY A 152 0.95 4.75 -18.86
N VAL A 153 1.13 4.22 -17.65
CA VAL A 153 0.02 3.92 -16.73
C VAL A 153 -0.79 5.19 -16.43
N LEU A 154 -0.13 6.29 -16.04
CA LEU A 154 -0.83 7.54 -15.70
C LEU A 154 -1.53 8.19 -16.92
N GLU A 155 -0.98 8.02 -18.12
CA GLU A 155 -1.65 8.45 -19.36
C GLU A 155 -2.96 7.69 -19.60
N ALA A 156 -2.96 6.36 -19.43
CA ALA A 156 -4.16 5.56 -19.59
C ALA A 156 -5.21 5.89 -18.51
N ALA A 157 -4.77 6.11 -17.27
CA ALA A 157 -5.62 6.54 -16.16
C ALA A 157 -6.28 7.92 -16.45
N LEU A 158 -5.51 8.88 -16.96
CA LEU A 158 -6.05 10.19 -17.37
C LEU A 158 -7.13 10.05 -18.44
N ALA A 159 -6.88 9.22 -19.46
CA ALA A 159 -7.79 9.05 -20.59
C ALA A 159 -9.19 8.51 -20.18
N VAL A 160 -9.28 7.81 -19.05
CA VAL A 160 -10.55 7.28 -18.51
C VAL A 160 -11.10 8.10 -17.35
N GLY A 161 -10.39 9.15 -16.91
CA GLY A 161 -10.79 10.00 -15.79
C GLY A 161 -10.62 9.34 -14.42
N ALA A 162 -9.63 8.45 -14.26
CA ALA A 162 -9.18 7.97 -12.95
C ALA A 162 -8.30 9.02 -12.28
N ARG A 163 -8.31 9.07 -10.94
CA ARG A 163 -7.43 9.97 -10.17
C ARG A 163 -6.03 9.37 -10.10
N ARG A 164 -5.00 10.20 -10.27
CA ARG A 164 -3.61 9.75 -10.45
C ARG A 164 -2.73 10.21 -9.29
N GLY A 165 -2.07 9.28 -8.64
CA GLY A 165 -1.04 9.53 -7.66
C GLY A 165 0.34 9.11 -8.16
N ALA A 166 1.39 9.78 -7.68
CA ALA A 166 2.77 9.37 -7.85
C ALA A 166 3.50 9.25 -6.51
N LEU A 167 4.25 8.17 -6.31
CA LEU A 167 5.19 8.00 -5.21
C LEU A 167 6.60 7.92 -5.77
N VAL A 168 7.40 8.95 -5.45
CA VAL A 168 8.75 9.14 -6.00
C VAL A 168 9.76 9.51 -4.93
N CYS A 169 11.04 9.30 -5.21
CA CYS A 169 12.13 9.63 -4.29
C CYS A 169 13.03 10.77 -4.80
N ASN A 170 12.78 11.26 -6.01
CA ASN A 170 13.47 12.40 -6.59
C ASN A 170 12.53 13.60 -6.74
N PRO A 171 12.98 14.82 -6.39
CA PRO A 171 12.17 16.04 -6.49
C PRO A 171 11.89 16.43 -7.95
N SER A 172 12.84 16.20 -8.85
CA SER A 172 12.67 16.39 -10.29
C SER A 172 12.15 15.12 -10.93
N SER A 173 10.83 15.04 -11.13
CA SER A 173 10.16 13.80 -11.52
C SER A 173 9.06 14.05 -12.56
N PRO A 174 9.24 13.60 -13.82
CA PRO A 174 8.18 13.63 -14.82
C PRO A 174 6.91 12.87 -14.38
N LEU A 175 7.05 11.86 -13.52
CA LEU A 175 5.91 11.14 -12.96
C LEU A 175 5.13 11.98 -11.95
N ALA A 176 5.83 12.83 -11.17
CA ALA A 176 5.17 13.78 -10.27
C ALA A 176 4.39 14.83 -11.06
N ASP A 177 4.96 15.36 -12.15
CA ASP A 177 4.30 16.34 -13.01
C ASP A 177 3.03 15.79 -13.69
N ALA A 178 2.97 14.47 -13.90
CA ALA A 178 1.84 13.79 -14.54
C ALA A 178 0.72 13.37 -13.58
N ALA A 179 0.93 13.52 -12.26
CA ALA A 179 -0.01 13.08 -11.22
C ALA A 179 -0.85 14.23 -10.63
N ASP A 180 -2.03 13.90 -10.12
CA ASP A 180 -2.89 14.82 -9.36
C ASP A 180 -2.39 14.96 -7.91
N ASP A 181 -1.94 13.86 -7.31
CA ASP A 181 -1.42 13.79 -5.94
C ASP A 181 0.02 13.25 -5.96
N VAL A 182 0.95 13.98 -5.35
CA VAL A 182 2.37 13.61 -5.34
C VAL A 182 2.85 13.34 -3.92
N ILE A 183 3.45 12.18 -3.73
CA ILE A 183 4.24 11.84 -2.54
C ILE A 183 5.71 11.85 -2.95
N LEU A 184 6.45 12.83 -2.45
CA LEU A 184 7.91 12.88 -2.56
C LEU A 184 8.51 12.38 -1.23
N ALA A 185 9.14 11.21 -1.26
CA ALA A 185 9.95 10.69 -0.17
C ALA A 185 11.43 10.86 -0.53
N GLU A 186 11.97 12.06 -0.34
CA GLU A 186 13.31 12.46 -0.77
C GLU A 186 14.40 11.78 0.07
N THR A 187 14.85 10.61 -0.36
CA THR A 187 15.83 9.79 0.39
C THR A 187 17.29 10.20 0.16
N GLY A 188 17.55 11.04 -0.84
CA GLY A 188 18.88 11.40 -1.32
C GLY A 188 19.66 10.23 -1.96
N PRO A 189 20.97 10.41 -2.19
CA PRO A 189 21.84 9.40 -2.78
C PRO A 189 21.93 8.11 -2.00
N GLU A 190 21.98 6.99 -2.70
CA GLU A 190 22.08 5.67 -2.07
C GLU A 190 23.50 5.36 -1.59
N VAL A 191 23.63 4.54 -0.54
CA VAL A 191 24.93 4.08 -0.03
C VAL A 191 25.74 3.32 -1.09
N LEU A 192 25.03 2.65 -2.00
CA LEU A 192 25.57 2.13 -3.25
C LEU A 192 24.86 2.89 -4.37
N ALA A 193 25.59 3.75 -5.06
CA ALA A 193 25.03 4.65 -6.07
C ALA A 193 24.14 3.90 -7.08
N GLY A 194 22.96 4.46 -7.38
CA GLY A 194 21.96 3.86 -8.25
C GLY A 194 21.16 2.68 -7.66
N SER A 195 21.58 2.10 -6.53
CA SER A 195 20.89 0.94 -5.92
C SER A 195 19.65 1.36 -5.12
N THR A 196 18.64 1.91 -5.80
CA THR A 196 17.37 2.39 -5.24
C THR A 196 16.51 1.32 -4.56
N ARG A 197 16.90 0.03 -4.66
CA ARG A 197 16.30 -1.04 -3.84
C ARG A 197 16.54 -0.89 -2.32
N LEU A 198 17.40 0.05 -1.91
CA LEU A 198 17.81 0.29 -0.53
C LEU A 198 16.93 1.35 0.15
N LYS A 199 17.40 2.61 0.32
CA LYS A 199 16.63 3.64 1.04
C LYS A 199 15.33 3.96 0.33
N ALA A 200 15.37 4.20 -0.97
CA ALA A 200 14.17 4.54 -1.75
C ALA A 200 13.13 3.42 -1.69
N GLY A 201 13.54 2.15 -1.86
CA GLY A 201 12.67 0.99 -1.69
C GLY A 201 12.10 0.87 -0.26
N THR A 202 12.91 1.16 0.75
CA THR A 202 12.47 1.15 2.16
C THR A 202 11.43 2.24 2.41
N ALA A 203 11.65 3.46 1.93
CA ALA A 203 10.70 4.56 2.00
C ALA A 203 9.39 4.21 1.28
N GLN A 204 9.47 3.65 0.07
CA GLN A 204 8.30 3.19 -0.68
C GLN A 204 7.48 2.16 0.09
N LYS A 205 8.13 1.16 0.69
CA LYS A 205 7.46 0.16 1.53
C LYS A 205 6.73 0.82 2.69
N MET A 206 7.39 1.72 3.42
CA MET A 206 6.80 2.40 4.57
C MET A 206 5.58 3.23 4.16
N VAL A 207 5.68 4.00 3.07
CA VAL A 207 4.57 4.79 2.53
C VAL A 207 3.42 3.90 2.09
N LEU A 208 3.67 2.83 1.33
CA LEU A 208 2.62 1.90 0.89
C LEU A 208 1.88 1.28 2.08
N ASN A 209 2.63 0.83 3.10
CA ASN A 209 2.03 0.30 4.32
C ASN A 209 1.22 1.34 5.09
N MET A 210 1.65 2.61 5.11
CA MET A 210 0.86 3.70 5.69
C MET A 210 -0.44 3.91 4.90
N ILE A 211 -0.38 3.91 3.56
CA ILE A 211 -1.55 4.08 2.69
C ILE A 211 -2.54 2.95 2.93
N SER A 212 -2.16 1.70 2.72
CA SER A 212 -3.04 0.55 2.87
C SER A 212 -3.65 0.48 4.26
N THR A 213 -2.82 0.58 5.31
CA THR A 213 -3.29 0.50 6.69
C THR A 213 -4.25 1.64 7.03
N ALA A 214 -3.89 2.89 6.72
CA ALA A 214 -4.71 4.04 7.07
C ALA A 214 -6.03 4.06 6.29
N VAL A 215 -6.02 3.72 5.01
CA VAL A 215 -7.23 3.54 4.20
C VAL A 215 -8.15 2.52 4.86
N MET A 216 -7.64 1.35 5.23
CA MET A 216 -8.46 0.28 5.81
C MET A 216 -8.98 0.66 7.20
N VAL A 217 -8.23 1.43 7.99
CA VAL A 217 -8.70 2.05 9.23
C VAL A 217 -9.87 3.02 8.95
N ARG A 218 -9.76 3.88 7.93
CA ARG A 218 -10.82 4.83 7.52
C ARG A 218 -12.07 4.14 6.96
N LEU A 219 -11.92 2.91 6.48
CA LEU A 219 -13.00 2.01 6.03
C LEU A 219 -13.56 1.12 7.16
N GLY A 220 -13.16 1.33 8.42
CA GLY A 220 -13.73 0.61 9.57
C GLY A 220 -13.26 -0.85 9.70
N ARG A 221 -12.14 -1.23 9.07
CA ARG A 221 -11.57 -2.58 9.17
C ARG A 221 -10.81 -2.82 10.49
N THR A 222 -10.73 -1.81 11.36
CA THR A 222 -10.12 -1.89 12.69
C THR A 222 -11.07 -1.41 13.79
N PHE A 223 -10.79 -1.85 15.01
CA PHE A 223 -11.41 -1.32 16.24
C PHE A 223 -10.29 -0.91 17.21
N GLY A 224 -10.02 0.38 17.28
CA GLY A 224 -8.76 0.86 17.89
C GLY A 224 -7.57 0.30 17.11
N HIS A 225 -6.65 -0.37 17.79
CA HIS A 225 -5.50 -1.05 17.17
C HIS A 225 -5.78 -2.52 16.81
N TRP A 226 -7.02 -3.01 16.97
CA TRP A 226 -7.36 -4.39 16.68
C TRP A 226 -7.87 -4.56 15.24
N MET A 227 -7.30 -5.56 14.58
CA MET A 227 -7.69 -6.00 13.23
C MET A 227 -8.97 -6.83 13.30
N VAL A 228 -10.12 -6.16 13.16
CA VAL A 228 -11.45 -6.80 13.21
C VAL A 228 -12.00 -7.13 11.82
N GLY A 229 -11.38 -6.63 10.75
CA GLY A 229 -11.70 -7.03 9.38
C GLY A 229 -11.16 -8.40 8.96
N VAL A 230 -10.35 -9.05 9.79
CA VAL A 230 -9.70 -10.33 9.47
C VAL A 230 -10.74 -11.44 9.22
N ARG A 231 -10.51 -12.26 8.18
CA ARG A 231 -11.26 -13.50 7.95
C ARG A 231 -10.43 -14.72 8.36
N PRO A 232 -10.87 -15.52 9.34
CA PRO A 232 -10.11 -16.67 9.80
C PRO A 232 -10.21 -17.84 8.82
N THR A 233 -9.22 -18.02 7.95
CA THR A 233 -9.18 -19.09 6.92
C THR A 233 -8.55 -20.41 7.39
N ASN A 234 -7.98 -20.45 8.60
CA ASN A 234 -7.37 -21.66 9.17
C ASN A 234 -7.53 -21.71 10.69
N ALA A 235 -7.27 -22.88 11.28
CA ALA A 235 -7.46 -23.12 12.72
C ALA A 235 -6.66 -22.15 13.62
N LYS A 236 -5.47 -21.72 13.21
CA LYS A 236 -4.67 -20.73 13.94
C LYS A 236 -5.34 -19.36 13.94
N LEU A 237 -5.83 -18.92 12.78
CA LEU A 237 -6.54 -17.64 12.64
C LEU A 237 -7.90 -17.68 13.34
N ARG A 238 -8.61 -18.81 13.32
CA ARG A 238 -9.87 -18.99 14.07
C ARG A 238 -9.66 -18.79 15.57
N ARG A 239 -8.67 -19.46 16.18
CA ARG A 239 -8.34 -19.24 17.60
C ARG A 239 -7.94 -17.80 17.91
N ARG A 240 -7.26 -17.11 16.98
CA ARG A 240 -6.92 -15.69 17.12
C ARG A 240 -8.19 -14.81 17.08
N ALA A 241 -9.11 -15.10 16.18
CA ALA A 241 -10.39 -14.41 16.06
C ALA A 241 -11.25 -14.61 17.31
N GLU A 242 -11.40 -15.84 17.81
CA GLU A 242 -12.16 -16.13 19.04
C GLU A 242 -11.59 -15.38 20.25
N ARG A 243 -10.26 -15.35 20.44
CA ARG A 243 -9.64 -14.55 21.52
C ARG A 243 -9.91 -13.06 21.38
N LEU A 244 -9.88 -12.55 20.14
CA LEU A 244 -10.16 -11.14 19.88
C LEU A 244 -11.62 -10.81 20.17
N ILE A 245 -12.55 -11.66 19.72
CA ILE A 245 -13.98 -11.52 19.99
C ILE A 245 -14.23 -11.55 21.49
N ALA A 246 -13.66 -12.52 22.21
CA ALA A 246 -13.85 -12.64 23.64
C ALA A 246 -13.39 -11.38 24.39
N ARG A 247 -12.24 -10.84 23.98
CA ARG A 247 -11.70 -9.59 24.51
C ARG A 247 -12.60 -8.39 24.22
N LEU A 248 -13.03 -8.21 22.97
CA LEU A 248 -13.81 -7.05 22.56
C LEU A 248 -15.26 -7.11 23.05
N ALA A 249 -15.83 -8.31 23.15
CA ALA A 249 -17.14 -8.56 23.72
C ALA A 249 -17.14 -8.52 25.26
N GLU A 250 -15.97 -8.66 25.88
CA GLU A 250 -15.79 -8.86 27.33
C GLU A 250 -16.56 -10.08 27.83
N ARG A 251 -16.58 -11.16 27.04
CA ARG A 251 -17.29 -12.42 27.31
C ARG A 251 -16.53 -13.61 26.73
N THR A 252 -16.71 -14.79 27.30
CA THR A 252 -16.07 -16.03 26.81
C THR A 252 -17.07 -17.08 26.33
N ASP A 253 -18.31 -17.00 26.82
CA ASP A 253 -19.43 -17.83 26.42
C ASP A 253 -19.97 -17.44 25.04
N GLY A 254 -20.42 -18.43 24.27
CA GLY A 254 -21.04 -18.22 22.95
C GLY A 254 -20.12 -17.67 21.85
N VAL A 255 -18.82 -17.48 22.12
CA VAL A 255 -17.87 -16.86 21.15
C VAL A 255 -17.73 -17.68 19.86
N GLY A 256 -17.56 -19.00 19.98
CA GLY A 256 -17.43 -19.88 18.83
C GLY A 256 -18.71 -19.91 17.98
N GLU A 257 -19.87 -20.03 18.64
CA GLU A 257 -21.18 -20.02 17.99
C GLU A 257 -21.45 -18.68 17.28
N ALA A 258 -21.16 -17.55 17.94
CA ALA A 258 -21.31 -16.23 17.33
C ALA A 258 -20.38 -16.05 16.12
N LEU A 259 -19.16 -16.59 16.16
CA LEU A 259 -18.24 -16.56 15.01
C LEU A 259 -18.74 -17.42 13.85
N ASP A 260 -19.32 -18.59 14.13
CA ASP A 260 -19.91 -19.47 13.12
C ASP A 260 -21.15 -18.83 12.47
N LEU A 261 -22.06 -18.28 13.28
CA LEU A 261 -23.23 -17.53 12.79
C LEU A 261 -22.84 -16.30 11.98
N ALA A 262 -21.72 -15.66 12.32
CA ALA A 262 -21.16 -14.51 11.60
C ALA A 262 -20.36 -14.90 10.35
N GLU A 263 -20.27 -16.19 10.01
CA GLU A 263 -19.50 -16.71 8.87
C GLU A 263 -18.03 -16.23 8.89
N GLY A 264 -17.45 -16.17 10.08
CA GLY A 264 -16.07 -15.71 10.26
C GLY A 264 -15.89 -14.20 10.39
N ASP A 265 -16.92 -13.36 10.26
CA ASP A 265 -16.80 -11.92 10.46
C ASP A 265 -16.74 -11.55 11.96
N VAL A 266 -15.54 -11.21 12.41
CA VAL A 266 -15.26 -10.82 13.80
C VAL A 266 -16.12 -9.65 14.26
N ARG A 267 -16.43 -8.68 13.38
CA ARG A 267 -17.20 -7.48 13.76
C ARG A 267 -18.63 -7.86 14.10
N LEU A 268 -19.25 -8.72 13.29
CA LEU A 268 -20.61 -9.20 13.53
C LEU A 268 -20.69 -10.04 14.80
N ALA A 269 -19.74 -10.96 14.99
CA ALA A 269 -19.70 -11.77 16.20
C ALA A 269 -19.60 -10.89 17.47
N VAL A 270 -18.74 -9.87 17.47
CA VAL A 270 -18.64 -8.92 18.59
C VAL A 270 -19.96 -8.15 18.79
N LEU A 271 -20.59 -7.68 17.72
CA LEU A 271 -21.83 -6.91 17.81
C LEU A 271 -23.01 -7.75 18.32
N MET A 272 -23.17 -8.97 17.81
CA MET A 272 -24.14 -9.96 18.31
C MET A 272 -23.95 -10.20 19.80
N LEU A 273 -22.71 -10.41 20.24
CA LEU A 273 -22.44 -10.65 21.64
C LEU A 273 -22.74 -9.41 22.48
N LYS A 274 -22.18 -8.23 22.15
CA LYS A 274 -22.37 -7.00 22.93
C LYS A 274 -23.83 -6.57 23.04
N LYS A 275 -24.61 -6.73 21.98
CA LYS A 275 -26.02 -6.26 21.94
C LYS A 275 -27.06 -7.35 22.18
N GLY A 276 -26.67 -8.63 22.20
CA GLY A 276 -27.61 -9.74 22.31
C GLY A 276 -28.59 -9.82 21.13
N CYS A 277 -28.14 -9.42 19.94
CA CYS A 277 -28.99 -9.35 18.74
C CYS A 277 -28.71 -10.51 17.76
N SER A 278 -29.64 -10.74 16.83
CA SER A 278 -29.46 -11.74 15.77
C SER A 278 -28.41 -11.31 14.74
N VAL A 279 -27.86 -12.25 14.00
CA VAL A 279 -26.90 -11.96 12.90
C VAL A 279 -27.48 -10.98 11.87
N GLY A 280 -28.78 -11.08 11.57
CA GLY A 280 -29.45 -10.18 10.64
C GLY A 280 -29.54 -8.74 11.14
N GLU A 281 -29.79 -8.55 12.44
CA GLU A 281 -29.78 -7.23 13.06
C GLU A 281 -28.37 -6.66 13.14
N ALA A 282 -27.40 -7.47 13.56
CA ALA A 282 -25.98 -7.08 13.57
C ALA A 282 -25.49 -6.66 12.18
N ARG A 283 -25.89 -7.38 11.12
CA ARG A 283 -25.54 -7.04 9.74
C ARG A 283 -26.10 -5.68 9.35
N ARG A 284 -27.39 -5.43 9.58
CA ARG A 284 -28.03 -4.13 9.30
C ARG A 284 -27.32 -2.98 10.00
N GLN A 285 -27.01 -3.14 11.28
CA GLN A 285 -26.32 -2.11 12.07
C GLN A 285 -24.89 -1.87 11.57
N LEU A 286 -24.17 -2.93 11.20
CA LEU A 286 -22.82 -2.80 10.66
C LEU A 286 -22.83 -2.11 9.29
N ASP A 287 -23.80 -2.43 8.42
CA ASP A 287 -23.96 -1.80 7.12
C ASP A 287 -24.35 -0.33 7.24
N ALA A 288 -25.28 0.01 8.14
CA ALA A 288 -25.64 1.40 8.48
C ALA A 288 -24.45 2.19 9.06
N ALA A 289 -23.51 1.51 9.72
CA ALA A 289 -22.27 2.07 10.22
C ALA A 289 -21.12 2.07 9.19
N HIS A 290 -21.39 1.72 7.93
CA HIS A 290 -20.42 1.56 6.85
C HIS A 290 -19.24 0.65 7.23
N GLY A 291 -19.54 -0.49 7.85
CA GLY A 291 -18.55 -1.49 8.24
C GLY A 291 -17.76 -1.19 9.52
N SER A 292 -17.99 -0.03 10.15
CA SER A 292 -17.29 0.37 11.38
C SER A 292 -17.94 -0.24 12.62
N LEU A 293 -17.24 -1.18 13.27
CA LEU A 293 -17.71 -1.80 14.52
C LEU A 293 -17.95 -0.76 15.63
N ARG A 294 -17.10 0.26 15.74
CA ARG A 294 -17.24 1.31 16.77
C ARG A 294 -18.56 2.06 16.60
N ARG A 295 -18.81 2.57 15.39
CA ARG A 295 -20.06 3.27 15.09
C ARG A 295 -21.27 2.35 15.25
N ALA A 296 -21.17 1.09 14.83
CA ALA A 296 -22.25 0.12 14.98
C ALA A 296 -22.61 -0.15 16.45
N LEU A 297 -21.62 -0.20 17.34
CA LEU A 297 -21.85 -0.33 18.79
C LEU A 297 -22.53 0.90 19.39
N ASP A 298 -22.26 2.09 18.85
CA ASP A 298 -22.85 3.36 19.30
C ASP A 298 -24.27 3.61 18.73
N LEU A 299 -24.68 2.89 17.68
CA LEU A 299 -26.06 2.94 17.17
C LEU A 299 -27.00 2.31 18.22
N SER A 300 -28.00 3.05 18.70
CA SER A 300 -29.01 2.54 19.65
C SER A 300 -29.92 1.51 19.01
#